data_AF-A0A7S3N613-F1
#
_entry.id   AF-A0A7S3N613-F1
#
_cell.length_a   1.000
_cell.length_b   1.000
_cell.length_c   1.000
_cell.angle_alpha   90.00
_cell.angle_beta   90.00
_cell.angle_gamma   90.00
#
_symmetry.space_group_name_H-M   'P 1'
#
loop_
_entity.id
_entity.type
_entity.pdbx_description
1 polymer ?
#
loop_
_entity_poly.entity_id
_entity_poly.type
_entity_poly.pdbx_seq_one_letter_code
_entity_poly.pdbx_strand_id
1 'polypeptide(L)'
;YCVTGELDPPANPLIQPQFCARFNDLDNIGLTGRHYSGFIMLGIQVFNYPNDYKFFKEECVEFNFNWLTQELGIPKEEITFVEDVWAGGGNLGPSIEYFVRGLEVGNMVFMQYKTFPDGSREELKIRIIDTGIGLERIPWLMNGTSTSYMVVFKTAYEYLSNKLELVPDQDIWEKFGPYSSQLDVDEAEDINKTWQQIADLVGKELAEVKSQISPIKDMYIVLDHTRTVMITIIDGSLPSNVGGGGNVRNILRRVFAI
;
A
#
# COMPACT_ATOMS: atom_id res chain seq x y z
N TYR A 1 2.23 17.66 -16.74
CA TYR A 1 1.39 18.13 -17.87
C TYR A 1 -0.06 18.34 -17.46
N CYS A 2 -0.82 17.32 -17.06
CA CYS A 2 -2.23 17.56 -16.65
C CYS A 2 -2.35 18.42 -15.38
N VAL A 3 -1.54 18.12 -14.36
CA VAL A 3 -1.48 18.89 -13.10
C VAL A 3 -1.11 20.36 -13.33
N THR A 4 -0.22 20.63 -14.29
CA THR A 4 0.20 21.99 -14.65
C THR A 4 -0.76 22.70 -15.61
N GLY A 5 -1.80 21.99 -16.10
CA GLY A 5 -2.77 22.49 -17.08
C GLY A 5 -2.23 22.59 -18.52
N GLU A 6 -1.09 21.95 -18.81
CA GLU A 6 -0.50 21.91 -20.15
C GLU A 6 -1.19 20.89 -21.07
N LEU A 7 -1.85 19.88 -20.50
CA LEU A 7 -2.66 18.89 -21.21
C LEU A 7 -3.95 18.64 -20.46
N ASP A 8 -5.01 18.33 -21.19
CA ASP A 8 -6.28 17.91 -20.58
C ASP A 8 -6.16 16.45 -20.08
N PRO A 9 -6.80 16.11 -18.94
CA PRO A 9 -6.89 14.73 -18.50
C PRO A 9 -7.78 13.92 -19.48
N PRO A 10 -7.60 12.59 -19.56
CA PRO A 10 -8.39 11.74 -20.46
C PRO A 10 -9.89 11.74 -20.12
N ALA A 11 -10.25 12.03 -18.86
CA ALA A 11 -11.61 12.26 -18.39
C ALA A 11 -11.56 13.17 -17.14
N ASN A 12 -12.68 13.80 -16.78
CA ASN A 12 -12.77 14.62 -15.58
C ASN A 12 -14.21 14.65 -15.01
N PRO A 13 -14.49 14.02 -13.85
CA PRO A 13 -13.56 13.25 -13.02
C PRO A 13 -13.12 11.94 -13.70
N LEU A 14 -12.03 11.34 -13.21
CA LEU A 14 -11.56 10.04 -13.69
C LEU A 14 -11.31 9.07 -12.53
N ILE A 15 -11.52 7.79 -12.82
CA ILE A 15 -11.20 6.68 -11.92
C ILE A 15 -10.28 5.74 -12.68
N GLN A 16 -9.12 5.41 -12.11
CA GLN A 16 -8.12 4.58 -12.76
C GLN A 16 -7.48 3.60 -11.77
N PRO A 17 -7.60 2.28 -11.98
CA PRO A 17 -6.76 1.30 -11.28
C PRO A 17 -5.34 1.36 -11.87
N GLN A 18 -4.42 2.02 -11.19
CA GLN A 18 -3.02 2.15 -11.62
C GLN A 18 -2.15 1.16 -10.86
N PHE A 19 -1.39 0.34 -11.58
CA PHE A 19 -0.32 -0.45 -10.95
C PHE A 19 0.86 0.47 -10.56
N CYS A 20 1.24 0.43 -9.30
CA CYS A 20 2.31 1.23 -8.73
C CYS A 20 3.41 0.30 -8.21
N ALA A 21 4.67 0.59 -8.55
CA ALA A 21 5.82 -0.12 -8.00
C ALA A 21 6.55 0.76 -6.98
N ARG A 22 6.77 0.26 -5.76
CA ARG A 22 7.43 0.95 -4.66
C ARG A 22 8.53 0.08 -4.09
N PHE A 23 9.75 0.62 -4.06
CA PHE A 23 10.96 -0.13 -3.67
C PHE A 23 11.58 0.34 -2.35
N ASN A 24 10.93 1.28 -1.66
CA ASN A 24 11.41 1.77 -0.37
C ASN A 24 11.07 0.78 0.75
N ASP A 25 9.90 0.15 0.69
CA ASP A 25 9.38 -0.67 1.78
C ASP A 25 9.78 -2.16 1.63
N LEU A 26 10.87 -2.45 0.91
CA LEU A 26 11.23 -3.81 0.51
C LEU A 26 11.49 -4.75 1.68
N ASP A 27 11.98 -4.23 2.80
CA ASP A 27 12.29 -5.00 4.00
C ASP A 27 11.05 -5.32 4.85
N ASN A 28 9.94 -4.61 4.62
CA ASN A 28 8.67 -4.81 5.31
C ASN A 28 7.77 -5.89 4.66
N ILE A 29 8.06 -6.26 3.41
CA ILE A 29 7.27 -7.19 2.62
C ILE A 29 7.36 -8.61 3.17
N GLY A 30 6.21 -9.28 3.26
CA GLY A 30 6.06 -10.61 3.83
C GLY A 30 6.00 -10.61 5.37
N LEU A 31 6.54 -9.57 6.03
CA LEU A 31 6.60 -9.50 7.48
C LEU A 31 5.41 -8.75 8.09
N THR A 32 5.19 -7.52 7.64
CA THR A 32 4.16 -6.62 8.19
C THR A 32 2.73 -6.92 7.72
N GLY A 33 2.56 -7.91 6.84
CA GLY A 33 1.27 -8.36 6.33
C GLY A 33 0.59 -7.43 5.32
N ARG A 34 1.07 -6.19 5.11
CA ARG A 34 0.38 -5.12 4.36
C ARG A 34 1.19 -4.43 3.25
N HIS A 35 2.50 -4.68 3.17
CA HIS A 35 3.39 -4.02 2.22
C HIS A 35 3.59 -4.84 0.94
N TYR A 36 3.79 -4.16 -0.18
CA TYR A 36 4.02 -4.79 -1.49
C TYR A 36 5.09 -4.04 -2.26
N SER A 37 5.87 -4.76 -3.08
CA SER A 37 6.78 -4.11 -4.04
C SER A 37 6.00 -3.53 -5.23
N GLY A 38 4.82 -4.08 -5.50
CA GLY A 38 3.91 -3.58 -6.52
C GLY A 38 2.47 -3.88 -6.14
N PHE A 39 1.59 -2.90 -6.28
CA PHE A 39 0.18 -2.96 -5.89
C PHE A 39 -0.67 -2.09 -6.81
N ILE A 40 -1.99 -2.24 -6.77
CA ILE A 40 -2.91 -1.41 -7.54
C ILE A 40 -3.43 -0.29 -6.64
N MET A 41 -3.12 0.95 -7.01
CA MET A 41 -3.75 2.13 -6.44
C MET A 41 -4.97 2.49 -7.28
N LEU A 42 -6.17 2.41 -6.71
CA LEU A 42 -7.35 3.00 -7.32
C LEU A 42 -7.26 4.51 -7.17
N GLY A 43 -6.91 5.17 -8.27
CA GLY A 43 -6.86 6.62 -8.38
C GLY A 43 -8.25 7.18 -8.65
N ILE A 44 -8.67 8.19 -7.89
CA ILE A 44 -9.80 9.06 -8.25
C ILE A 44 -9.24 10.48 -8.35
N GLN A 45 -9.24 11.02 -9.55
CA GLN A 45 -8.70 12.35 -9.82
C GLN A 45 -9.76 13.30 -10.35
N VAL A 46 -9.72 14.54 -9.84
CA VAL A 46 -10.59 15.64 -10.25
C VAL A 46 -9.74 16.87 -10.49
N PHE A 47 -9.83 17.42 -11.70
CA PHE A 47 -9.11 18.64 -12.09
C PHE A 47 -10.09 19.79 -12.09
N ASN A 48 -10.06 20.67 -11.08
CA ASN A 48 -10.96 21.81 -10.99
C ASN A 48 -10.37 23.03 -11.70
N TYR A 49 -10.85 23.29 -12.91
CA TYR A 49 -10.49 24.47 -13.68
C TYR A 49 -11.39 25.66 -13.30
N PRO A 50 -10.95 26.92 -13.41
CA PRO A 50 -11.75 28.10 -13.07
C PRO A 50 -13.13 28.16 -13.73
N ASN A 51 -13.26 27.61 -14.93
CA ASN A 51 -14.51 27.59 -15.71
C ASN A 51 -15.17 26.19 -15.76
N ASP A 52 -14.60 25.20 -15.09
CA ASP A 52 -15.11 23.81 -15.05
C ASP A 52 -14.85 23.20 -13.66
N TYR A 53 -15.53 23.75 -12.66
CA TYR A 53 -15.53 23.22 -11.30
C TYR A 53 -16.42 21.98 -11.21
N LYS A 54 -15.92 20.91 -10.58
CA LYS A 54 -16.69 19.69 -10.31
C LYS A 54 -17.13 19.63 -8.84
N PHE A 55 -16.15 19.46 -7.95
CA PHE A 55 -16.31 19.39 -6.50
C PHE A 55 -14.93 19.41 -5.83
N PHE A 56 -14.86 19.57 -4.51
CA PHE A 56 -13.57 19.61 -3.81
C PHE A 56 -13.59 18.83 -2.49
N LYS A 57 -13.19 19.43 -1.38
CA LYS A 57 -12.86 18.71 -0.14
C LYS A 57 -14.09 18.10 0.50
N GLU A 58 -15.13 18.91 0.66
CA GLU A 58 -16.34 18.57 1.38
C GLU A 58 -17.06 17.39 0.72
N GLU A 59 -17.29 17.46 -0.59
CA GLU A 59 -17.97 16.38 -1.31
C GLU A 59 -17.09 15.14 -1.46
N CYS A 60 -15.77 15.30 -1.64
CA CYS A 60 -14.86 14.15 -1.72
C CYS A 60 -14.87 13.33 -0.42
N VAL A 61 -14.83 14.00 0.74
CA VAL A 61 -14.91 13.34 2.04
C VAL A 61 -16.27 12.67 2.22
N GLU A 62 -17.37 13.33 1.83
CA GLU A 62 -18.71 12.74 1.88
C GLU A 62 -18.84 11.49 0.99
N PHE A 63 -18.34 11.53 -0.24
CA PHE A 63 -18.36 10.39 -1.15
C PHE A 63 -17.56 9.22 -0.60
N ASN A 64 -16.37 9.48 -0.04
CA ASN A 64 -15.54 8.44 0.56
C ASN A 64 -16.22 7.82 1.79
N PHE A 65 -16.80 8.66 2.67
CA PHE A 65 -17.55 8.19 3.83
C PHE A 65 -18.76 7.35 3.45
N ASN A 66 -19.52 7.77 2.42
CA ASN A 66 -20.66 7.01 1.91
C ASN A 66 -20.23 5.69 1.28
N TRP A 67 -19.12 5.66 0.53
CA TRP A 67 -18.57 4.43 -0.01
C TRP A 67 -18.17 3.44 1.09
N LEU A 68 -17.46 3.89 2.13
CA LEU A 68 -17.09 3.04 3.26
C LEU A 68 -18.33 2.50 4.00
N THR A 69 -19.30 3.37 4.29
CA THR A 69 -20.42 3.01 5.18
C THR A 69 -21.60 2.36 4.48
N GLN A 70 -21.93 2.78 3.26
CA GLN A 70 -23.11 2.32 2.52
C GLN A 70 -22.77 1.19 1.55
N GLU A 71 -21.65 1.29 0.83
CA GLU A 71 -21.27 0.29 -0.19
C GLU A 71 -20.46 -0.86 0.43
N LEU A 72 -19.47 -0.56 1.28
CA LEU A 72 -18.69 -1.59 1.99
C LEU A 72 -19.34 -2.05 3.30
N GLY A 73 -20.35 -1.32 3.80
CA GLY A 73 -21.07 -1.68 5.03
C GLY A 73 -20.24 -1.54 6.31
N ILE A 74 -19.21 -0.71 6.31
CA ILE A 74 -18.30 -0.52 7.46
C ILE A 74 -19.02 0.33 8.52
N PRO A 75 -19.10 -0.13 9.79
CA PRO A 75 -19.67 0.67 10.87
C PRO A 75 -18.91 1.99 11.06
N LYS A 76 -19.65 3.09 11.28
CA LYS A 76 -19.10 4.45 11.34
C LYS A 76 -18.07 4.61 12.45
N GLU A 77 -18.28 3.93 13.56
CA GLU A 77 -17.44 3.90 14.75
C GLU A 77 -16.09 3.19 14.55
N GLU A 78 -15.92 2.44 13.45
CA GLU A 78 -14.67 1.76 13.10
C GLU A 78 -13.81 2.57 12.11
N ILE A 79 -14.31 3.72 11.66
CA ILE A 79 -13.66 4.58 10.67
C ILE A 79 -13.01 5.77 11.39
N THR A 80 -11.73 5.99 11.14
CA THR A 80 -10.99 7.16 11.63
C THR A 80 -10.44 7.94 10.45
N PHE A 81 -10.71 9.24 10.40
CA PHE A 81 -10.07 10.17 9.47
C PHE A 81 -8.95 10.92 10.21
N VAL A 82 -7.76 10.95 9.62
CA VAL A 82 -6.57 11.61 10.15
C VAL A 82 -6.14 12.69 9.16
N GLU A 83 -5.99 13.92 9.64
CA GLU A 83 -5.49 15.04 8.84
C GLU A 83 -3.97 14.97 8.73
N ASP A 84 -3.44 15.16 7.53
CA ASP A 84 -2.00 15.23 7.28
C ASP A 84 -1.66 16.21 6.14
N VAL A 85 -0.38 16.34 5.81
CA VAL A 85 0.14 17.10 4.66
C VAL A 85 0.89 16.15 3.74
N TRP A 86 0.40 16.02 2.52
CA TRP A 86 1.05 15.20 1.50
C TRP A 86 1.95 16.03 0.60
N ALA A 87 3.15 15.53 0.33
CA ALA A 87 4.09 16.09 -0.64
C ALA A 87 4.73 14.98 -1.47
N GLY A 88 4.71 15.13 -2.80
CA GLY A 88 5.27 14.12 -3.70
C GLY A 88 5.18 14.53 -5.17
N GLY A 89 6.11 14.06 -6.00
CA GLY A 89 6.11 14.34 -7.44
C GLY A 89 6.15 15.84 -7.81
N GLY A 90 6.63 16.70 -6.90
CA GLY A 90 6.64 18.15 -7.06
C GLY A 90 5.34 18.85 -6.68
N ASN A 91 4.34 18.15 -6.13
CA ASN A 91 3.08 18.75 -5.67
C ASN A 91 2.91 18.61 -4.15
N LEU A 92 2.06 19.46 -3.57
CA LEU A 92 1.83 19.61 -2.14
C LEU A 92 0.37 19.98 -1.88
N GLY A 93 -0.20 19.41 -0.82
CA GLY A 93 -1.54 19.77 -0.36
C GLY A 93 -1.88 19.15 0.99
N PRO A 94 -2.90 19.67 1.69
CA PRO A 94 -3.48 18.95 2.82
C PRO A 94 -4.09 17.64 2.34
N SER A 95 -4.06 16.64 3.19
CA SER A 95 -4.57 15.31 2.93
C SER A 95 -5.37 14.78 4.10
N ILE A 96 -6.25 13.84 3.81
CA ILE A 96 -7.00 13.09 4.81
C ILE A 96 -6.80 11.60 4.53
N GLU A 97 -6.12 10.94 5.46
CA GLU A 97 -5.98 9.50 5.48
C GLU A 97 -7.15 8.88 6.24
N TYR A 98 -7.68 7.77 5.76
CA TYR A 98 -8.80 7.09 6.41
C TYR A 98 -8.45 5.66 6.75
N PHE A 99 -8.69 5.32 8.00
CA PHE A 99 -8.34 4.05 8.62
C PHE A 99 -9.61 3.31 9.00
N VAL A 100 -9.59 2.00 8.81
CA VAL A 100 -10.64 1.09 9.28
C VAL A 100 -9.98 0.02 10.14
N ARG A 101 -10.37 -0.07 11.41
CA ARG A 101 -9.78 -1.02 12.38
C ARG A 101 -8.24 -0.98 12.45
N GLY A 102 -7.66 0.21 12.31
CA GLY A 102 -6.21 0.43 12.34
C GLY A 102 -5.48 0.17 11.01
N LEU A 103 -6.17 -0.28 9.97
CA LEU A 103 -5.61 -0.37 8.61
C LEU A 103 -5.96 0.89 7.82
N GLU A 104 -4.94 1.62 7.35
CA GLU A 104 -5.13 2.69 6.37
C GLU A 104 -5.71 2.10 5.09
N VAL A 105 -6.89 2.56 4.66
CA VAL A 105 -7.57 2.04 3.46
C VAL A 105 -7.20 2.88 2.23
N GLY A 106 -7.05 4.19 2.42
CA GLY A 106 -6.55 5.10 1.41
C GLY A 106 -6.39 6.51 1.93
N ASN A 107 -6.06 7.41 1.00
CA ASN A 107 -5.76 8.81 1.27
C ASN A 107 -6.46 9.71 0.24
N MET A 108 -7.04 10.82 0.69
CA MET A 108 -7.58 11.90 -0.13
C MET A 108 -6.65 13.11 -0.07
N VAL A 109 -5.87 13.34 -1.12
CA VAL A 109 -4.96 14.49 -1.21
C VAL A 109 -5.62 15.62 -1.98
N PHE A 110 -5.59 16.82 -1.40
CA PHE A 110 -6.13 18.03 -2.02
C PHE A 110 -5.00 18.93 -2.46
N MET A 111 -4.45 18.67 -3.65
CA MET A 111 -3.30 19.40 -4.18
C MET A 111 -3.68 20.87 -4.47
N GLN A 112 -2.91 21.77 -3.87
CA GLN A 112 -3.09 23.22 -3.98
C GLN A 112 -1.77 23.96 -4.30
N TYR A 113 -0.63 23.30 -4.10
CA TYR A 113 0.68 23.89 -4.29
C TYR A 113 1.58 22.98 -5.11
N LYS A 114 2.50 23.59 -5.83
CA LYS A 114 3.70 22.93 -6.33
C LYS A 114 4.85 23.26 -5.39
N THR A 115 5.72 22.28 -5.15
CA THR A 115 6.87 22.40 -4.26
C THR A 115 8.16 22.16 -5.02
N PHE A 116 9.22 22.87 -4.63
CA PHE A 116 10.53 22.82 -5.26
C PHE A 116 11.60 22.26 -4.30
N PRO A 117 12.73 21.74 -4.83
CA PRO A 117 13.79 21.17 -3.98
C PRO A 117 14.42 22.14 -2.97
N ASP A 118 14.30 23.45 -3.19
CA ASP A 118 14.78 24.50 -2.28
C ASP A 118 13.79 24.81 -1.14
N GLY A 119 12.66 24.10 -1.08
CA GLY A 119 11.60 24.29 -0.09
C GLY A 119 10.63 25.43 -0.43
N SER A 120 10.83 26.13 -1.54
CA SER A 120 9.87 27.12 -2.02
C SER A 120 8.60 26.44 -2.58
N ARG A 121 7.49 27.19 -2.58
CA ARG A 121 6.19 26.71 -3.09
C ARG A 121 5.49 27.76 -3.92
N GLU A 122 4.80 27.32 -4.96
CA GLU A 122 3.90 28.15 -5.79
C GLU A 122 2.47 27.59 -5.72
N GLU A 123 1.47 28.47 -5.69
CA GLU A 123 0.07 28.03 -5.74
C GLU A 123 -0.27 27.51 -7.15
N LEU A 124 -0.95 26.37 -7.22
CA LEU A 124 -1.39 25.81 -8.49
C LEU A 124 -2.53 26.65 -9.08
N LYS A 125 -2.53 26.80 -10.40
CA LYS A 125 -3.62 27.50 -11.13
C LYS A 125 -4.96 26.78 -11.04
N ILE A 126 -4.92 25.48 -10.79
CA ILE A 126 -6.08 24.60 -10.65
C ILE A 126 -5.95 23.83 -9.34
N ARG A 127 -7.09 23.51 -8.72
CA ARG A 127 -7.15 22.66 -7.54
C ARG A 127 -7.44 21.24 -7.96
N ILE A 128 -6.70 20.28 -7.41
CA ILE A 128 -6.81 18.89 -7.84
C ILE A 128 -7.13 18.02 -6.63
N ILE A 129 -8.09 17.13 -6.79
CA ILE A 129 -8.28 16.01 -5.87
C ILE A 129 -7.48 14.85 -6.43
N ASP A 130 -6.64 14.24 -5.59
CA ASP A 130 -5.92 13.01 -5.88
C ASP A 130 -6.18 12.02 -4.75
N THR A 131 -7.14 11.12 -4.97
CA THR A 131 -7.44 10.05 -4.01
C THR A 131 -6.72 8.79 -4.44
N GLY A 132 -6.00 8.16 -3.51
CA GLY A 132 -5.38 6.86 -3.69
C GLY A 132 -5.96 5.83 -2.73
N ILE A 133 -6.51 4.73 -3.25
CA ILE A 133 -7.02 3.61 -2.46
C ILE A 133 -6.21 2.36 -2.77
N GLY A 134 -5.66 1.71 -1.75
CA GLY A 134 -4.91 0.47 -1.95
C GLY A 134 -5.87 -0.68 -2.27
N LEU A 135 -5.97 -1.09 -3.54
CA LEU A 135 -6.94 -2.12 -3.96
C LEU A 135 -6.76 -3.40 -3.17
N GLU A 136 -5.54 -3.85 -2.94
CA GLU A 136 -5.21 -5.05 -2.18
C GLU A 136 -5.69 -5.03 -0.72
N ARG A 137 -5.80 -3.84 -0.12
CA ARG A 137 -6.27 -3.70 1.27
C ARG A 137 -7.77 -3.92 1.39
N ILE A 138 -8.54 -3.63 0.34
CA ILE A 138 -10.00 -3.81 0.32
C ILE A 138 -10.42 -5.27 0.50
N PRO A 139 -10.01 -6.23 -0.34
CA PRO A 139 -10.39 -7.62 -0.16
C PRO A 139 -9.78 -8.19 1.13
N TRP A 140 -8.61 -7.72 1.58
CA TRP A 140 -8.08 -8.13 2.88
C TRP A 140 -9.00 -7.71 4.03
N LEU A 141 -9.43 -6.44 4.06
CA LEU A 141 -10.36 -5.92 5.05
C LEU A 141 -11.67 -6.71 5.10
N MET A 142 -12.19 -7.10 3.92
CA MET A 142 -13.46 -7.85 3.82
C MET A 142 -13.33 -9.33 4.21
N ASN A 143 -12.15 -9.94 4.02
CA ASN A 143 -11.94 -11.37 4.30
C ASN A 143 -11.32 -11.64 5.68
N GLY A 144 -10.59 -10.68 6.27
CA GLY A 144 -10.05 -10.79 7.63
C GLY A 144 -8.99 -11.88 7.81
N THR A 145 -8.25 -12.24 6.77
CA THR A 145 -7.15 -13.21 6.88
C THR A 145 -5.98 -12.64 7.70
N SER A 146 -5.11 -13.50 8.25
CA SER A 146 -3.97 -13.08 9.08
C SER A 146 -3.01 -12.13 8.36
N THR A 147 -2.86 -12.30 7.05
CA THR A 147 -2.15 -11.37 6.18
C THR A 147 -2.95 -11.13 4.90
N SER A 148 -2.67 -10.02 4.25
CA SER A 148 -3.28 -9.68 2.97
C SER A 148 -2.90 -10.65 1.83
N TYR A 149 -1.70 -11.23 1.90
CA TYR A 149 -1.14 -12.04 0.81
C TYR A 149 -1.99 -13.27 0.48
N MET A 150 -2.61 -13.87 1.50
CA MET A 150 -3.48 -15.05 1.34
C MET A 150 -4.69 -14.75 0.45
N VAL A 151 -5.19 -13.52 0.49
CA VAL A 151 -6.36 -13.09 -0.28
C VAL A 151 -5.92 -12.55 -1.64
N VAL A 152 -4.90 -11.69 -1.66
CA VAL A 152 -4.42 -11.03 -2.89
C VAL A 152 -3.80 -12.03 -3.86
N PHE A 153 -3.07 -13.02 -3.34
CA PHE A 153 -2.37 -14.01 -4.15
C PHE A 153 -3.02 -15.39 -4.09
N LYS A 154 -4.30 -15.50 -3.71
CA LYS A 154 -4.97 -16.77 -3.37
C LYS A 154 -4.53 -17.97 -4.21
N THR A 155 -4.66 -17.90 -5.54
CA THR A 155 -4.30 -19.00 -6.44
C THR A 155 -2.82 -19.35 -6.41
N ALA A 156 -1.93 -18.34 -6.44
CA ALA A 156 -0.49 -18.56 -6.43
C ALA A 156 0.01 -19.00 -5.04
N TYR A 157 -0.60 -18.47 -3.98
CA TYR A 157 -0.39 -18.88 -2.60
C TYR A 157 -0.76 -20.35 -2.42
N GLU A 158 -1.97 -20.77 -2.80
CA GLU A 158 -2.41 -22.18 -2.72
C GLU A 158 -1.48 -23.09 -3.53
N TYR A 159 -1.04 -22.68 -4.72
CA TYR A 159 -0.08 -23.44 -5.51
C TYR A 159 1.27 -23.61 -4.80
N LEU A 160 1.87 -22.53 -4.30
CA LEU A 160 3.18 -22.59 -3.65
C LEU A 160 3.13 -23.32 -2.31
N SER A 161 2.11 -23.04 -1.47
CA SER A 161 1.90 -23.71 -0.19
C SER A 161 1.81 -25.22 -0.37
N ASN A 162 1.02 -25.70 -1.35
CA ASN A 162 0.89 -27.13 -1.64
C ASN A 162 2.19 -27.73 -2.18
N LYS A 163 2.91 -27.01 -3.05
CA LYS A 163 4.15 -27.50 -3.67
C LYS A 163 5.31 -27.59 -2.68
N LEU A 164 5.36 -26.67 -1.73
CA LEU A 164 6.41 -26.58 -0.72
C LEU A 164 6.04 -27.29 0.58
N GLU A 165 4.83 -27.85 0.67
CA GLU A 165 4.26 -28.44 1.89
C GLU A 165 4.32 -27.46 3.08
N LEU A 166 4.16 -26.16 2.79
CA LEU A 166 4.16 -25.09 3.77
C LEU A 166 2.73 -24.79 4.21
N VAL A 167 2.39 -25.19 5.44
CA VAL A 167 1.12 -24.86 6.08
C VAL A 167 1.40 -23.91 7.23
N PRO A 168 0.83 -22.68 7.23
CA PRO A 168 0.98 -21.77 8.36
C PRO A 168 0.40 -22.39 9.64
N ASP A 169 1.15 -22.30 10.74
CA ASP A 169 0.59 -22.59 12.06
C ASP A 169 -0.45 -21.51 12.40
N GLN A 170 -1.73 -21.88 12.31
CA GLN A 170 -2.83 -20.93 12.44
C GLN A 170 -2.89 -20.29 13.83
N ASP A 171 -2.56 -21.01 14.91
CA ASP A 171 -2.58 -20.47 16.27
C ASP A 171 -1.51 -19.38 16.44
N ILE A 172 -0.31 -19.61 15.91
CA ILE A 172 0.77 -18.64 15.94
C ILE A 172 0.43 -17.44 15.05
N TRP A 173 -0.07 -17.67 13.83
CA TRP A 173 -0.37 -16.60 12.89
C TRP A 173 -1.55 -15.71 13.34
N GLU A 174 -2.57 -16.26 13.99
CA GLU A 174 -3.69 -15.48 14.53
C GLU A 174 -3.25 -14.59 15.70
N LYS A 175 -2.32 -15.05 16.53
CA LYS A 175 -1.76 -14.25 17.63
C LYS A 175 -0.71 -13.25 17.16
N PHE A 176 0.08 -13.60 16.13
CA PHE A 176 1.13 -12.77 15.57
C PHE A 176 0.57 -11.65 14.68
N GLY A 177 -0.39 -11.97 13.81
CA GLY A 177 -0.93 -11.09 12.78
C GLY A 177 -1.30 -9.68 13.26
N PRO A 178 -2.07 -9.52 14.36
CA PRO A 178 -2.44 -8.22 14.91
C PRO A 178 -1.27 -7.31 15.29
N TYR A 179 -0.10 -7.88 15.59
CA TYR A 179 1.10 -7.15 15.99
C TYR A 179 2.16 -7.07 14.90
N SER A 180 1.98 -7.80 13.79
CA SER A 180 2.95 -7.85 12.69
C SER A 180 3.28 -6.47 12.12
N SER A 181 2.34 -5.52 12.20
CA SER A 181 2.53 -4.14 11.75
C SER A 181 3.62 -3.39 12.50
N GLN A 182 3.90 -3.75 13.76
CA GLN A 182 4.91 -3.12 14.61
C GLN A 182 6.34 -3.50 14.18
N LEU A 183 6.49 -4.53 13.34
CA LEU A 183 7.77 -4.96 12.76
C LEU A 183 8.13 -4.17 11.50
N ASP A 184 7.51 -3.01 11.30
CA ASP A 184 7.91 -2.08 10.26
C ASP A 184 9.32 -1.56 10.56
N VAL A 185 10.28 -1.83 9.67
CA VAL A 185 11.69 -1.49 9.89
C VAL A 185 11.95 0.01 9.89
N ASP A 186 11.06 0.80 9.27
CA ASP A 186 11.20 2.25 9.19
C ASP A 186 10.65 2.93 10.44
N GLU A 187 9.70 2.30 11.14
CA GLU A 187 9.03 2.85 12.33
C GLU A 187 9.54 2.24 13.65
N ALA A 188 10.02 1.00 13.63
CA ALA A 188 10.46 0.31 14.83
C ALA A 188 11.81 0.85 15.34
N GLU A 189 11.83 1.36 16.58
CA GLU A 189 13.07 1.82 17.23
C GLU A 189 14.13 0.70 17.34
N ASP A 190 13.69 -0.53 17.64
CA ASP A 190 14.55 -1.70 17.76
C ASP A 190 13.78 -2.97 17.37
N ILE A 191 14.01 -3.42 16.14
CA ILE A 191 13.32 -4.57 15.56
C ILE A 191 13.49 -5.86 16.40
N ASN A 192 14.63 -6.03 17.07
CA ASN A 192 14.88 -7.24 17.86
C ASN A 192 14.07 -7.23 19.15
N LYS A 193 13.94 -6.07 19.79
CA LYS A 193 13.05 -5.91 20.95
C LYS A 193 11.60 -6.06 20.56
N THR A 194 11.17 -5.49 19.44
CA THR A 194 9.79 -5.67 18.94
C THR A 194 9.47 -7.13 18.71
N TRP A 195 10.38 -7.88 18.07
CA TRP A 195 10.24 -9.32 17.92
C TRP A 195 10.06 -10.06 19.25
N GLN A 196 10.85 -9.71 20.27
CA GLN A 196 10.73 -10.32 21.60
C GLN A 196 9.39 -9.98 22.25
N GLN A 197 8.96 -8.72 22.19
CA GLN A 197 7.67 -8.28 22.72
C GLN A 197 6.49 -9.02 22.07
N ILE A 198 6.54 -9.20 20.74
CA ILE A 198 5.52 -9.95 20.02
C ILE A 198 5.55 -11.43 20.43
N ALA A 199 6.72 -12.03 20.59
CA ALA A 199 6.84 -13.42 21.05
C ALA A 199 6.23 -13.61 22.45
N ASP A 200 6.47 -12.67 23.36
CA ASP A 200 5.89 -12.66 24.71
C ASP A 200 4.35 -12.55 24.65
N LEU A 201 3.81 -11.72 23.74
CA LEU A 201 2.35 -11.58 23.50
C LEU A 201 1.73 -12.84 22.89
N VAL A 202 2.43 -13.50 21.98
CA VAL A 202 2.03 -14.79 21.39
C VAL A 202 2.08 -15.91 22.44
N GLY A 203 2.88 -15.74 23.49
CA GLY A 203 3.08 -16.70 24.57
C GLY A 203 3.98 -17.87 24.16
N LYS A 204 4.96 -17.61 23.29
CA LYS A 204 5.87 -18.61 22.71
C LYS A 204 7.31 -18.10 22.75
N GLU A 205 8.27 -19.03 22.71
CA GLU A 205 9.68 -18.66 22.60
C GLU A 205 9.95 -17.93 21.28
N LEU A 206 10.80 -16.90 21.31
CA LEU A 206 11.10 -16.09 20.13
C LEU A 206 11.62 -16.94 18.96
N ALA A 207 12.45 -17.94 19.25
CA ALA A 207 12.99 -18.85 18.24
C ALA A 207 11.88 -19.68 17.58
N GLU A 208 10.89 -20.13 18.36
CA GLU A 208 9.72 -20.87 17.86
C GLU A 208 8.91 -19.97 16.92
N VAL A 209 8.52 -18.77 17.36
CA VAL A 209 7.77 -17.81 16.54
C VAL A 209 8.50 -17.53 15.23
N LYS A 210 9.79 -17.16 15.28
CA LYS A 210 10.57 -16.85 14.07
C LYS A 210 10.66 -18.04 13.11
N SER A 211 10.83 -19.26 13.63
CA SER A 211 10.88 -20.46 12.78
C SER A 211 9.58 -20.78 12.06
N GLN A 212 8.43 -20.41 12.65
CA GLN A 212 7.12 -20.62 12.05
C GLN A 212 6.73 -19.50 11.08
N ILE A 213 7.16 -18.26 11.35
CA ILE A 213 6.87 -17.11 10.49
C ILE A 213 7.78 -17.07 9.26
N SER A 214 9.07 -17.39 9.39
CA SER A 214 10.07 -17.13 8.33
C SER A 214 9.79 -17.83 6.99
N PRO A 215 9.47 -19.14 6.94
CA PRO A 215 9.23 -19.81 5.65
C PRO A 215 8.02 -19.23 4.90
N ILE A 216 6.96 -18.87 5.63
CA ILE A 216 5.75 -18.29 5.07
C ILE A 216 6.00 -16.84 4.62
N LYS A 217 6.76 -16.07 5.42
CA LYS A 217 7.24 -14.72 5.06
C LYS A 217 8.06 -14.74 3.78
N ASP A 218 8.97 -15.70 3.62
CA ASP A 218 9.79 -15.86 2.42
C ASP A 218 8.93 -16.23 1.19
N MET A 219 7.93 -17.10 1.36
CA MET A 219 6.94 -17.38 0.31
C MET A 219 6.15 -16.13 -0.10
N TYR A 220 5.74 -15.28 0.86
CA TYR A 220 5.06 -14.01 0.55
C TYR A 220 5.95 -13.06 -0.26
N ILE A 221 7.25 -13.00 0.05
CA ILE A 221 8.22 -12.21 -0.73
C ILE A 221 8.28 -12.74 -2.17
N VAL A 222 8.32 -14.06 -2.37
CA VAL A 222 8.30 -14.67 -3.71
C VAL A 222 7.02 -14.31 -4.46
N LEU A 223 5.85 -14.42 -3.83
CA LEU A 223 4.56 -14.08 -4.44
C LEU A 223 4.50 -12.61 -4.88
N ASP A 224 4.86 -11.70 -3.98
CA ASP A 224 4.84 -10.26 -4.25
C ASP A 224 5.83 -9.87 -5.34
N HIS A 225 7.11 -10.23 -5.18
CA HIS A 225 8.16 -9.80 -6.10
C HIS A 225 7.98 -10.40 -7.50
N THR A 226 7.50 -11.64 -7.61
CA THR A 226 7.25 -12.25 -8.94
C THR A 226 6.14 -11.53 -9.69
N ARG A 227 5.06 -11.11 -9.02
CA ARG A 227 4.01 -10.26 -9.63
C ARG A 227 4.58 -8.94 -10.12
N THR A 228 5.36 -8.24 -9.28
CA THR A 228 5.94 -6.95 -9.63
C THR A 228 6.93 -7.06 -10.79
N VAL A 229 7.80 -8.08 -10.78
CA VAL A 229 8.72 -8.36 -11.90
C VAL A 229 7.94 -8.64 -13.19
N MET A 230 6.89 -9.45 -13.11
CA MET A 230 6.07 -9.78 -14.29
C MET A 230 5.46 -8.52 -14.91
N ILE A 231 4.78 -7.69 -14.12
CA ILE A 231 4.13 -6.48 -14.62
C ILE A 231 5.17 -5.49 -15.16
N THR A 232 6.26 -5.24 -14.42
CA THR A 232 7.29 -4.29 -14.86
C THR A 232 7.99 -4.72 -16.15
N ILE A 233 8.21 -6.03 -16.37
CA ILE A 233 8.76 -6.55 -17.63
C ILE A 233 7.75 -6.39 -18.77
N ILE A 234 6.46 -6.67 -18.54
CA ILE A 234 5.41 -6.49 -19.55
C ILE A 234 5.32 -5.01 -19.98
N ASP A 235 5.48 -4.09 -19.04
CA ASP A 235 5.52 -2.64 -19.30
C ASP A 235 6.84 -2.15 -19.92
N GLY A 236 7.76 -3.08 -20.24
CA GLY A 236 8.99 -2.81 -20.99
C GLY A 236 10.23 -2.51 -20.13
N SER A 237 10.14 -2.62 -18.80
CA SER A 237 11.29 -2.45 -17.91
C SER A 237 12.09 -3.75 -17.80
N LEU A 238 13.33 -3.74 -18.30
CA LEU A 238 14.22 -4.90 -18.24
C LEU A 238 15.21 -4.82 -17.06
N PRO A 239 15.52 -5.94 -16.39
CA PRO A 239 16.53 -5.99 -15.34
C PRO A 239 17.90 -5.50 -15.82
N SER A 240 18.42 -4.43 -15.21
CA SER A 240 19.68 -3.79 -15.62
C SER A 240 20.52 -3.38 -14.41
N ASN A 241 21.72 -2.84 -14.63
CA ASN A 241 22.56 -2.29 -13.56
C ASN A 241 22.36 -0.76 -13.40
N VAL A 242 21.40 -0.15 -14.09
CA VAL A 242 21.24 1.30 -14.16
C VAL A 242 19.78 1.72 -14.06
N GLY A 243 19.51 2.86 -13.41
CA GLY A 243 18.17 3.43 -13.28
C GLY A 243 17.15 2.44 -12.69
N GLY A 244 15.89 2.56 -13.13
CA GLY A 244 14.79 1.72 -12.65
C GLY A 244 14.98 0.21 -12.90
N GLY A 245 15.76 -0.17 -13.92
CA GLY A 245 16.09 -1.58 -14.18
C GLY A 245 16.93 -2.22 -13.07
N GLY A 246 17.67 -1.41 -12.29
CA GLY A 246 18.37 -1.85 -11.08
C GLY A 246 17.42 -2.35 -10.00
N ASN A 247 16.28 -1.69 -9.82
CA ASN A 247 15.26 -2.07 -8.84
C ASN A 247 14.61 -3.41 -9.23
N VAL A 248 14.26 -3.57 -10.52
CA VAL A 248 13.70 -4.84 -11.05
C VAL A 248 14.71 -5.98 -10.89
N ARG A 249 16.00 -5.73 -11.18
CA ARG A 249 17.07 -6.71 -10.93
C ARG A 249 17.18 -7.08 -9.46
N ASN A 250 17.05 -6.10 -8.55
CA ASN A 250 17.19 -6.33 -7.12
C ASN A 250 16.10 -7.27 -6.59
N ILE A 251 14.82 -6.96 -6.84
CA ILE A 251 13.72 -7.81 -6.38
C ILE A 251 13.75 -9.20 -7.03
N LEU A 252 14.17 -9.31 -8.30
CA LEU A 252 14.35 -10.60 -8.96
C LEU A 252 15.47 -11.44 -8.31
N ARG A 253 16.58 -10.82 -7.90
CA ARG A 253 17.65 -11.50 -7.17
C ARG A 253 17.21 -11.97 -5.80
N ARG A 254 16.37 -11.20 -5.10
CA ARG A 254 15.78 -11.61 -3.82
C ARG A 254 14.92 -12.87 -3.98
N VAL A 255 14.10 -12.93 -5.03
CA VAL A 255 13.31 -14.12 -5.36
C VAL A 255 14.19 -15.35 -5.55
N PHE A 256 15.31 -15.24 -6.28
CA PHE A 256 16.23 -16.37 -6.50
C PHE A 256 17.11 -16.72 -5.30
N ALA A 257 17.21 -15.84 -4.31
CA ALA A 257 17.99 -16.08 -3.10
C ALA A 257 17.20 -16.85 -2.03
N ILE A 258 15.86 -16.82 -2.12
CA ILE A 258 14.91 -17.60 -1.33
C ILE A 258 14.75 -18.97 -1.98
#